data_AF-A0AAD9P1W9-F1
#
_entry.id   AF-A0AAD9P1W9-F1
#
_cell.length_a   1.000
_cell.length_b   1.000
_cell.length_c   1.000
_cell.angle_alpha   90.00
_cell.angle_beta   90.00
_cell.angle_gamma   90.00
#
_symmetry.space_group_name_H-M   'P 1'
#
loop_
_entity.id
_entity.type
_entity.pdbx_description
1 polymer ?
#
loop_
_entity_poly.entity_id
_entity_poly.type
_entity_poly.pdbx_seq_one_letter_code
_entity_poly.pdbx_strand_id
1 'polypeptide(L)'
;MCEYRHLSVFSAHVLVRPNKVNPFKLSLFLGIMHNAIVAALVIAAWCMFALMMVWARRKDSNDLRKQGVIFISSADDANYYYLLTVITGWKRDAGTSATVAMYMIGSLGVSDTLVLADLSRFVHEAGAECWFLVATPSSLGQLRTLRIWHNCSGIFPSWYVAYAFHR
;
A
#
# COMPACT_ATOMS: atom_id res chain seq x y z
N MET A 1 -46.87 -45.39 52.03
CA MET A 1 -47.35 -44.77 50.78
C MET A 1 -47.93 -43.42 51.17
N CYS A 2 -47.52 -42.26 50.66
CA CYS A 2 -46.91 -41.91 49.38
C CYS A 2 -45.75 -40.91 49.53
N GLU A 3 -44.77 -41.04 48.63
CA GLU A 3 -43.78 -40.02 48.27
C GLU A 3 -44.47 -38.78 47.66
N TYR A 4 -43.96 -37.59 47.95
CA TYR A 4 -44.05 -36.45 47.04
C TYR A 4 -42.73 -35.67 47.05
N ARG A 5 -42.07 -35.65 45.88
CA ARG A 5 -40.91 -34.81 45.58
C ARG A 5 -41.39 -33.40 45.27
N HIS A 6 -40.86 -32.40 45.96
CA HIS A 6 -40.97 -31.02 45.54
C HIS A 6 -39.57 -30.49 45.23
N LEU A 7 -39.18 -30.56 43.95
CA LEU A 7 -38.05 -29.81 43.42
C LEU A 7 -38.48 -28.34 43.36
N SER A 8 -37.88 -27.48 44.19
CA SER A 8 -37.89 -26.04 43.95
C SER A 8 -36.62 -25.69 43.19
N VAL A 9 -36.71 -25.65 41.85
CA VAL A 9 -35.65 -25.15 40.99
C VAL A 9 -35.55 -23.64 41.18
N PHE A 10 -34.47 -23.18 41.81
CA PHE A 10 -34.12 -21.75 41.85
C PHE A 10 -33.53 -21.34 40.50
N SER A 11 -34.36 -21.01 39.50
CA SER A 11 -33.90 -20.27 38.32
C SER A 11 -34.09 -18.76 38.55
N ALA A 12 -33.11 -18.11 39.16
CA ALA A 12 -33.02 -16.65 39.15
C ALA A 12 -32.52 -16.18 37.76
N HIS A 13 -33.35 -16.34 36.74
CA HIS A 13 -33.12 -15.68 35.46
C HIS A 13 -33.48 -14.20 35.66
N VAL A 14 -32.48 -13.37 36.00
CA VAL A 14 -32.61 -11.91 35.89
C VAL A 14 -32.65 -11.58 34.40
N LEU A 15 -33.81 -11.82 33.80
CA LEU A 15 -34.16 -11.30 32.49
C LEU A 15 -34.38 -9.80 32.68
N VAL A 16 -33.29 -9.03 32.67
CA VAL A 16 -33.41 -7.62 32.31
C VAL A 16 -34.07 -7.66 30.94
N ARG A 17 -35.33 -7.22 30.85
CA ARG A 17 -36.04 -7.13 29.58
C ARG A 17 -35.10 -6.35 28.64
N PRO A 18 -34.64 -6.95 27.53
CA PRO A 18 -33.85 -6.21 26.57
C PRO A 18 -34.70 -4.99 26.21
N ASN A 19 -34.20 -3.80 26.51
CA ASN A 19 -34.91 -2.60 26.12
C ASN A 19 -35.05 -2.70 24.60
N LYS A 20 -36.29 -2.80 24.11
CA LYS A 20 -36.57 -2.85 22.66
C LYS A 20 -36.30 -1.45 22.11
N VAL A 21 -35.02 -1.16 21.91
CA VAL A 21 -34.56 0.04 21.24
C VAL A 21 -34.89 -0.14 19.76
N ASN A 22 -36.04 0.37 19.36
CA ASN A 22 -36.37 0.45 17.93
C ASN A 22 -35.37 1.45 17.32
N PRO A 23 -34.47 1.03 16.42
CA PRO A 23 -33.42 1.90 15.89
C PRO A 23 -33.95 3.07 15.05
N PHE A 24 -35.25 3.04 14.71
CA PHE A 24 -35.96 4.07 13.94
C PHE A 24 -36.95 4.90 14.79
N LYS A 25 -36.88 4.85 16.12
CA LYS A 25 -37.79 5.64 16.97
C LYS A 25 -37.46 7.12 16.89
N LEU A 26 -38.35 7.90 16.27
CA LEU A 26 -38.17 9.34 15.99
C LEU A 26 -37.88 10.19 17.25
N SER A 27 -38.41 9.80 18.43
CA SER A 27 -38.15 10.51 19.70
C SER A 27 -36.69 10.43 20.15
N LEU A 28 -35.95 9.39 19.76
CA LEU A 28 -34.52 9.28 20.02
C LEU A 28 -33.74 10.28 19.16
N PHE A 29 -34.13 10.43 17.88
CA PHE A 29 -33.55 11.39 16.95
C PHE A 29 -33.89 12.84 17.31
N LEU A 30 -35.14 13.13 17.73
CA LEU A 30 -35.50 14.48 18.23
C LEU A 30 -34.75 14.85 19.51
N GLY A 31 -34.54 13.89 20.42
CA GLY A 31 -33.76 14.13 21.65
C GLY A 31 -32.28 14.45 21.37
N ILE A 32 -31.70 13.83 20.33
CA ILE A 32 -30.37 14.15 19.84
C ILE A 32 -30.30 15.57 19.27
N MET A 33 -31.33 16.00 18.52
CA MET A 33 -31.39 17.35 17.94
C MET A 33 -31.68 18.44 18.99
N HIS A 34 -32.27 18.10 20.13
CA HIS A 34 -32.47 19.01 21.25
C HIS A 34 -31.17 19.31 22.01
N ASN A 35 -30.19 18.40 21.95
CA ASN A 35 -28.89 18.60 22.56
C ASN A 35 -27.90 19.14 21.53
N ALA A 36 -27.73 20.46 21.53
CA ALA A 36 -26.80 21.18 20.65
C ALA A 36 -25.37 20.59 20.67
N ILE A 37 -24.93 20.03 21.81
CA ILE A 37 -23.61 19.42 21.95
C ILE A 37 -23.52 18.13 21.13
N VAL A 38 -24.54 17.26 21.18
CA VAL A 38 -24.56 16.01 20.42
C VAL A 38 -24.66 16.30 18.92
N ALA A 39 -25.51 17.25 18.52
CA ALA A 39 -25.60 17.69 17.14
C ALA A 39 -24.25 18.22 16.62
N ALA A 40 -23.55 19.06 17.40
CA ALA A 40 -22.24 19.57 17.06
C ALA A 40 -21.18 18.46 16.89
N LEU A 41 -21.16 17.47 17.79
CA LEU A 41 -20.23 16.33 17.70
C LEU A 41 -20.49 15.46 16.45
N VAL A 42 -21.77 15.20 16.13
CA VAL A 42 -22.14 14.44 14.93
C VAL A 42 -21.72 15.19 13.67
N ILE A 43 -21.98 16.49 13.59
CA ILE A 43 -21.54 17.34 12.46
C ILE A 43 -20.01 17.33 12.35
N ALA A 44 -19.29 17.52 13.46
CA ALA A 44 -17.83 17.49 13.46
C ALA A 44 -17.26 16.13 12.99
N ALA A 45 -17.88 15.01 13.40
CA ALA A 45 -17.50 13.67 12.94
C ALA A 45 -17.72 13.51 11.43
N TRP A 46 -18.85 13.98 10.89
CA TRP A 46 -19.11 13.97 9.45
C TRP A 46 -18.14 14.86 8.66
N CYS A 47 -17.82 16.05 9.18
CA CYS A 47 -16.82 16.95 8.57
C CYS A 47 -15.43 16.30 8.56
N MET A 48 -15.00 15.71 9.67
CA MET A 48 -13.73 14.99 9.77
C MET A 48 -13.69 13.82 8.79
N PHE A 49 -14.76 13.04 8.69
CA PHE A 49 -14.88 11.95 7.73
C PHE A 49 -14.80 12.44 6.28
N ALA A 50 -15.51 13.52 5.93
CA ALA A 50 -15.46 14.11 4.60
C ALA A 50 -14.05 14.62 4.25
N LEU A 51 -13.37 15.28 5.19
CA LEU A 51 -11.97 15.71 5.02
C LEU A 51 -11.03 14.53 4.79
N MET A 52 -11.16 13.47 5.60
CA MET A 52 -10.36 12.24 5.44
C MET A 52 -10.63 11.56 4.09
N MET A 53 -11.89 11.50 3.64
CA MET A 53 -12.23 10.96 2.32
C MET A 53 -11.62 11.79 1.19
N VAL A 54 -11.67 13.12 1.27
CA VAL A 54 -11.07 14.00 0.25
C VAL A 54 -9.55 13.82 0.23
N TRP A 55 -8.90 13.77 1.40
CA TRP A 55 -7.47 13.53 1.51
C TRP A 55 -7.08 12.15 0.95
N ALA A 56 -7.82 11.09 1.33
CA ALA A 56 -7.59 9.74 0.84
C ALA A 56 -7.73 9.66 -0.69
N ARG A 57 -8.77 10.26 -1.27
CA ARG A 57 -8.96 10.33 -2.73
C ARG A 57 -7.84 11.10 -3.43
N ARG A 58 -7.39 12.22 -2.86
CA ARG A 58 -6.25 12.98 -3.40
C ARG A 58 -4.95 12.17 -3.35
N LYS A 59 -4.72 11.44 -2.26
CA LYS A 59 -3.54 10.60 -2.08
C LYS A 59 -3.54 9.41 -3.05
N ASP A 60 -4.67 8.75 -3.21
CA ASP A 60 -4.87 7.64 -4.15
C ASP A 60 -4.63 8.08 -5.61
N SER A 61 -5.16 9.24 -6.01
CA SER A 61 -4.89 9.80 -7.34
C SER A 61 -3.40 10.10 -7.57
N ASN A 62 -2.70 10.62 -6.57
CA ASN A 62 -1.27 10.87 -6.69
C ASN A 62 -0.47 9.58 -6.78
N ASP A 63 -0.87 8.53 -6.06
CA ASP A 63 -0.21 7.23 -6.10
C ASP A 63 -0.44 6.54 -7.46
N LEU A 64 -1.65 6.62 -8.02
CA LEU A 64 -1.95 6.15 -9.38
C LEU A 64 -1.12 6.88 -10.45
N ARG A 65 -0.83 8.18 -10.27
CA ARG A 65 0.04 8.92 -11.19
C ARG A 65 1.50 8.49 -11.17
N LYS A 66 1.95 7.87 -10.07
CA LYS A 66 3.32 7.33 -9.93
C LYS A 66 3.44 5.89 -10.42
N GLN A 67 2.32 5.21 -10.62
CA GLN A 67 2.27 3.85 -11.15
C GLN A 67 2.46 3.89 -12.67
N GLY A 68 3.55 3.30 -13.13
CA GLY A 68 3.85 3.18 -14.55
C GLY A 68 5.09 2.32 -14.77
N VAL A 69 5.15 1.66 -15.93
CA VAL A 69 6.34 0.92 -16.33
C VAL A 69 7.34 1.89 -16.93
N ILE A 70 8.55 1.91 -16.39
CA ILE A 70 9.65 2.72 -16.89
C ILE A 70 10.35 1.91 -17.98
N PHE A 71 10.38 2.42 -19.20
CA PHE A 71 11.08 1.78 -20.30
C PHE A 71 12.56 2.18 -20.29
N ILE A 72 13.45 1.19 -20.29
CA ILE A 72 14.90 1.39 -20.33
C ILE A 72 15.45 0.58 -21.50
N SER A 73 16.09 1.23 -22.46
CA SER A 73 16.76 0.54 -23.57
C SER A 73 18.26 0.65 -23.45
N SER A 74 18.97 -0.46 -23.70
CA SER A 74 20.44 -0.45 -23.82
C SER A 74 20.90 0.00 -25.22
N ALA A 75 20.09 -0.24 -26.24
CA ALA A 75 20.43 -0.01 -27.64
C ALA A 75 19.19 0.34 -28.47
N ASP A 76 19.40 0.94 -29.64
CA ASP A 76 18.31 1.31 -30.56
C ASP A 76 17.66 0.09 -31.24
N ASP A 77 18.42 -1.00 -31.41
CA ASP A 77 17.96 -2.28 -32.00
C ASP A 77 17.71 -3.35 -30.91
N ALA A 78 16.83 -3.03 -29.96
CA ALA A 78 16.48 -3.95 -28.89
C ALA A 78 15.28 -4.83 -29.27
N ASN A 79 15.52 -6.15 -29.38
CA ASN A 79 14.52 -7.14 -29.80
C ASN A 79 14.01 -8.05 -28.66
N TYR A 80 14.58 -7.93 -27.46
CA TYR A 80 14.23 -8.74 -26.30
C TYR A 80 13.86 -7.85 -25.11
N TYR A 81 12.81 -8.20 -24.38
CA TYR A 81 12.29 -7.41 -23.28
C TYR A 81 12.20 -8.23 -21.98
N TYR A 82 12.63 -7.63 -20.88
CA TYR A 82 12.60 -8.22 -19.55
C TYR A 82 11.89 -7.27 -18.58
N LEU A 83 10.91 -7.79 -17.84
CA LEU A 83 10.18 -7.00 -16.85
C LEU A 83 10.79 -7.23 -15.46
N LEU A 84 11.19 -6.13 -14.83
CA LEU A 84 11.85 -6.13 -13.53
C LEU A 84 11.06 -5.28 -12.56
N THR A 85 11.00 -5.72 -11.30
CA THR A 85 10.36 -5.00 -10.22
C THR A 85 11.39 -4.75 -9.12
N VAL A 86 11.56 -3.48 -8.75
CA VAL A 86 12.38 -3.06 -7.61
C VAL A 86 11.48 -2.42 -6.57
N ILE A 87 11.55 -2.94 -5.35
CA ILE A 87 10.77 -2.48 -4.20
C ILE A 87 11.73 -1.82 -3.22
N THR A 88 11.55 -0.52 -3.02
CA THR A 88 12.24 0.23 -1.96
C THR A 88 11.47 0.06 -0.65
N GLY A 89 12.15 -0.24 0.44
CA GLY A 89 11.47 -0.50 1.71
C GLY A 89 10.83 0.75 2.34
N TRP A 90 10.03 0.52 3.38
CA TRP A 90 9.16 1.54 3.99
C TRP A 90 9.81 2.34 5.14
N LYS A 91 11.07 2.05 5.49
CA LYS A 91 11.75 2.71 6.61
C LYS A 91 11.92 4.21 6.31
N ARG A 92 11.95 5.06 7.35
CA ARG A 92 12.40 6.45 7.20
C ARG A 92 13.77 6.45 6.52
N ASP A 93 13.93 7.34 5.54
CA ASP A 93 15.14 7.49 4.73
C ASP A 93 15.54 6.23 3.93
N ALA A 94 14.56 5.36 3.62
CA ALA A 94 14.79 4.20 2.77
C ALA A 94 14.97 4.54 1.30
N GLY A 95 14.40 5.67 0.84
CA GLY A 95 14.56 6.17 -0.52
C GLY A 95 15.93 6.80 -0.75
N THR A 96 16.36 6.86 -2.01
CA THR A 96 17.70 7.35 -2.36
C THR A 96 17.68 8.38 -3.49
N SER A 97 18.38 9.49 -3.29
CA SER A 97 18.67 10.46 -4.35
C SER A 97 19.83 10.03 -5.25
N ALA A 98 20.48 8.91 -4.93
CA ALA A 98 21.56 8.35 -5.69
C ALA A 98 21.13 7.89 -7.09
N THR A 99 22.08 7.88 -8.02
CA THR A 99 21.94 7.13 -9.25
C THR A 99 22.05 5.64 -8.95
N VAL A 100 20.95 4.92 -9.16
CA VAL A 100 20.89 3.46 -9.07
C VAL A 100 21.13 2.89 -10.46
N ALA A 101 21.99 1.89 -10.56
CA ALA A 101 22.28 1.18 -11.78
C ALA A 101 22.28 -0.34 -11.55
N MET A 102 22.05 -1.10 -12.61
CA MET A 102 21.99 -2.55 -12.53
C MET A 102 22.50 -3.21 -13.81
N TYR A 103 22.77 -4.51 -13.74
CA TYR A 103 22.84 -5.40 -14.90
C TYR A 103 22.25 -6.76 -14.56
N MET A 104 21.88 -7.48 -15.60
CA MET A 104 21.25 -8.79 -15.52
C MET A 104 22.21 -9.87 -16.03
N ILE A 105 22.20 -11.02 -15.36
CA ILE A 105 22.93 -12.22 -15.78
C ILE A 105 21.89 -13.30 -16.08
N GLY A 106 21.85 -13.76 -17.33
CA GLY A 106 21.04 -14.88 -17.76
C GLY A 106 21.85 -16.11 -18.16
N SER A 107 21.17 -17.14 -18.67
CA SER A 107 21.80 -18.38 -19.12
C SER A 107 22.61 -18.23 -20.40
N LEU A 108 22.28 -17.25 -21.24
CA LEU A 108 22.89 -17.04 -22.56
C LEU A 108 23.85 -15.83 -22.59
N GLY A 109 23.86 -14.99 -21.55
CA GLY A 109 24.72 -13.81 -21.53
C GLY A 109 24.46 -12.86 -20.35
N VAL A 110 25.12 -11.71 -20.41
CA VAL A 110 25.03 -10.61 -19.44
C VAL A 110 24.57 -9.36 -20.18
N SER A 111 23.67 -8.57 -19.57
CA SER A 111 23.25 -7.29 -20.12
C SER A 111 24.30 -6.21 -19.90
N ASP A 112 24.19 -5.12 -20.64
CA ASP A 112 24.90 -3.88 -20.30
C ASP A 112 24.42 -3.31 -18.96
N THR A 113 25.18 -2.33 -18.48
CA THR A 113 24.81 -1.55 -17.30
C THR A 113 23.71 -0.56 -17.64
N LEU A 114 22.62 -0.63 -16.87
CA LEU A 114 21.41 0.15 -17.07
C LEU A 114 21.17 1.03 -15.86
N VAL A 115 20.94 2.32 -16.10
CA VAL A 115 20.59 3.27 -15.04
C VAL A 115 19.08 3.23 -14.81
N LEU A 116 18.69 2.96 -13.57
CA LEU A 116 17.30 2.93 -13.14
C LEU A 116 16.83 4.35 -12.81
N ALA A 117 16.49 5.13 -13.81
CA ALA A 117 15.99 6.49 -13.65
C ALA A 117 14.81 6.77 -14.59
N ASP A 118 13.96 7.72 -14.19
CA ASP A 118 12.89 8.27 -15.00
C ASP A 118 13.05 9.80 -14.97
N LEU A 119 12.93 10.45 -16.13
CA LEU A 119 13.01 11.90 -16.25
C LEU A 119 11.79 12.60 -15.65
N SER A 120 10.66 11.90 -15.59
CA SER A 120 9.37 12.47 -15.20
C SER A 120 9.08 12.38 -13.70
N ARG A 121 9.70 11.43 -12.99
CA ARG A 121 9.42 11.17 -11.58
C ARG A 121 10.61 10.61 -10.83
N PHE A 122 10.59 10.82 -9.53
CA PHE A 122 11.56 10.22 -8.63
C PHE A 122 11.20 8.74 -8.37
N VAL A 123 12.11 7.85 -8.74
CA VAL A 123 11.84 6.41 -8.86
C VAL A 123 12.10 5.67 -7.54
N HIS A 124 13.14 6.06 -6.80
CA HIS A 124 13.59 5.34 -5.60
C HIS A 124 13.10 6.03 -4.32
N GLU A 125 11.79 6.30 -4.23
CA GLU A 125 11.15 6.80 -3.02
C GLU A 125 10.99 5.69 -1.96
N ALA A 126 10.97 6.07 -0.68
CA ALA A 126 10.66 5.12 0.40
C ALA A 126 9.26 4.51 0.17
N GLY A 127 9.18 3.18 0.18
CA GLY A 127 7.95 2.44 -0.08
C GLY A 127 7.53 2.34 -1.54
N ALA A 128 8.34 2.84 -2.49
CA ALA A 128 8.01 2.75 -3.90
C ALA A 128 8.21 1.33 -4.45
N GLU A 129 7.24 0.91 -5.25
CA GLU A 129 7.33 -0.24 -6.14
C GLU A 129 7.48 0.28 -7.57
N CYS A 130 8.63 0.02 -8.18
CA CYS A 130 8.94 0.51 -9.53
C CYS A 130 9.13 -0.66 -10.49
N TRP A 131 8.44 -0.58 -11.62
CA TRP A 131 8.49 -1.58 -12.68
C TRP A 131 9.33 -1.03 -13.83
N PHE A 132 10.29 -1.81 -14.29
CA PHE A 132 11.21 -1.46 -15.36
C PHE A 132 11.07 -2.49 -16.49
N LEU A 133 10.74 -2.01 -17.68
CA LEU A 133 10.79 -2.81 -18.90
C LEU A 133 12.12 -2.56 -19.57
N VAL A 134 13.00 -3.56 -19.50
CA VAL A 134 14.36 -3.48 -20.02
C VAL A 134 14.42 -4.10 -21.39
N ALA A 135 14.89 -3.33 -22.37
CA ALA A 135 15.10 -3.79 -23.73
C ALA A 135 16.59 -4.09 -23.99
N THR A 136 16.88 -5.31 -24.46
CA THR A 136 18.23 -5.78 -24.79
C THR A 136 18.32 -6.20 -26.26
N PRO A 137 19.49 -6.01 -26.91
CA PRO A 137 19.70 -6.38 -28.31
C PRO A 137 19.75 -7.90 -28.52
N SER A 138 20.13 -8.66 -27.49
CA SER A 138 20.24 -10.12 -27.54
C SER A 138 19.48 -10.78 -26.39
N SER A 139 19.04 -12.01 -26.61
CA SER A 139 18.42 -12.81 -25.56
C SER A 139 19.44 -13.18 -24.49
N LEU A 140 19.12 -12.85 -23.23
CA LEU A 140 19.85 -13.31 -22.06
C LEU A 140 19.43 -14.74 -21.67
N GLY A 141 18.40 -15.29 -22.31
CA GLY A 141 17.79 -16.57 -21.92
C GLY A 141 17.09 -16.50 -20.57
N GLN A 142 17.22 -17.56 -19.77
CA GLN A 142 16.65 -17.59 -18.42
C GLN A 142 17.49 -16.70 -17.49
N LEU A 143 16.87 -15.66 -16.92
CA LEU A 143 17.51 -14.81 -15.93
C LEU A 143 17.86 -15.63 -14.68
N ARG A 144 19.10 -15.45 -14.19
CA ARG A 144 19.65 -16.17 -13.02
C ARG A 144 19.92 -15.22 -11.87
N THR A 145 20.52 -14.07 -12.19
CA THR A 145 20.97 -13.12 -11.19
C THR A 145 20.71 -11.71 -11.68
N LEU A 146 20.24 -10.87 -10.76
CA LEU A 146 20.10 -9.44 -10.96
C LEU A 146 21.02 -8.73 -9.96
N ARG A 147 21.89 -7.85 -10.47
CA ARG A 147 22.83 -7.09 -9.64
C ARG A 147 22.48 -5.62 -9.74
N ILE A 148 22.16 -5.02 -8.61
CA ILE A 148 21.88 -3.59 -8.48
C ILE A 148 22.92 -2.98 -7.56
N TRP A 149 23.35 -1.77 -7.88
CA TRP A 149 24.15 -0.92 -7.02
C TRP A 149 23.68 0.53 -7.16
N HIS A 150 24.16 1.38 -6.27
CA HIS A 150 23.93 2.81 -6.35
C HIS A 150 25.25 3.55 -6.17
N ASN A 151 25.38 4.73 -6.76
CA ASN A 151 26.47 5.63 -6.38
C ASN A 151 26.11 6.32 -5.05
N CYS A 152 27.07 6.67 -4.20
CA CYS A 152 26.75 7.37 -2.95
C CYS A 152 26.52 8.89 -3.17
N SER A 153 25.94 9.26 -4.31
CA SER A 153 25.76 10.66 -4.70
C SER A 153 24.41 11.23 -4.21
N GLY A 154 24.30 12.56 -4.22
CA GLY A 154 23.08 13.28 -3.84
C GLY A 154 23.00 13.64 -2.36
N ILE A 155 21.85 14.16 -1.95
CA ILE A 155 21.63 14.70 -0.60
C ILE A 155 21.31 13.57 0.39
N PHE A 156 20.59 12.54 -0.07
CA PHE A 156 20.20 11.36 0.71
C PHE A 156 20.65 10.09 -0.02
N PRO A 157 21.94 9.70 0.09
CA PRO A 157 22.50 8.60 -0.68
C PRO A 157 22.15 7.21 -0.13
N SER A 158 21.70 7.12 1.12
CA SER A 158 21.31 5.86 1.74
C SER A 158 20.14 5.24 0.99
N TRP A 159 20.21 3.94 0.75
CA TRP A 159 19.13 3.21 0.09
C TRP A 159 18.85 1.91 0.81
N TYR A 160 17.57 1.63 1.05
CA TYR A 160 17.13 0.35 1.59
C TYR A 160 16.24 -0.36 0.57
N VAL A 161 16.83 -1.32 -0.13
CA VAL A 161 16.13 -2.21 -1.05
C VAL A 161 15.45 -3.30 -0.23
N ALA A 162 14.13 -3.43 -0.37
CA ALA A 162 13.42 -4.55 0.23
C ALA A 162 13.58 -5.80 -0.65
N TYR A 163 13.23 -5.69 -1.93
CA TYR A 163 13.28 -6.80 -2.89
C TYR A 163 13.55 -6.29 -4.30
N ALA A 164 14.25 -7.09 -5.09
CA ALA A 164 14.37 -6.88 -6.53
C ALA A 164 14.25 -8.24 -7.22
N PHE A 165 13.30 -8.37 -8.16
CA PHE A 165 13.05 -9.63 -8.85
C PHE A 165 12.57 -9.38 -10.28
N HIS A 166 12.65 -10.43 -11.10
CA HIS A 166 12.12 -10.44 -12.47
C HIS A 166 10.81 -11.24 -12.50
N ARG A 167 9.87 -10.86 -13.38
CA ARG A 167 8.67 -11.64 -13.68
C ARG A 167 8.71 -12.23 -15.08
#